data_AF-A0A6I9Y445-F1
#
_entry.id   AF-A0A6I9Y445-F1
#
_cell.length_a   1.000
_cell.length_b   1.000
_cell.length_c   1.000
_cell.angle_alpha   90.00
_cell.angle_beta   90.00
_cell.angle_gamma   90.00
#
_symmetry.space_group_name_H-M   'P 1'
#
loop_
_entity.id
_entity.type
_entity.pdbx_description
1 polymer ?
#
loop_
_entity_poly.entity_id
_entity_poly.type
_entity_poly.pdbx_seq_one_letter_code
_entity_poly.pdbx_strand_id
1 'polypeptide(L)'
;MKEKSQPKQDQQSQEKSKVFTGICPPTTESFGQKPSEAKEELYKRYEQEQAMVQEELLRLAKREKEAACESRDAALQQERISARDDKQKTPHLAKELQWKDEELKRRETFYKEQLAKMEKKNSEIYKLTLDQYNEAVTNAEDQIRKRNTQPICANLQEAIMECYNENKQQVLNCSELVKEYQRCVRLAQKELLVHFD
;
A
#
# COMPACT_ATOMS: atom_id res chain seq x y z
N MET A 1 -17.32 -14.62 -7.59
CA MET A 1 -17.72 -14.68 -6.17
C MET A 1 -18.74 -13.58 -5.94
N LYS A 2 -19.99 -13.96 -5.71
CA LYS A 2 -21.17 -13.10 -5.75
C LYS A 2 -21.96 -13.44 -4.50
N GLU A 3 -21.67 -12.74 -3.41
CA GLU A 3 -22.38 -12.95 -2.15
C GLU A 3 -23.59 -12.03 -2.12
N LYS A 4 -24.76 -12.65 -2.31
CA LYS A 4 -26.07 -12.08 -2.00
C LYS A 4 -26.28 -12.25 -0.50
N SER A 5 -26.40 -11.15 0.24
CA SER A 5 -26.92 -11.19 1.61
C SER A 5 -28.31 -10.57 1.60
N GLN A 6 -29.31 -11.44 1.77
CA GLN A 6 -30.71 -11.12 1.96
C GLN A 6 -30.96 -10.50 3.35
N PRO A 7 -32.04 -9.71 3.51
CA PRO A 7 -32.36 -9.06 4.75
C PRO A 7 -32.93 -10.05 5.76
N LYS A 8 -32.40 -10.03 6.99
CA LYS A 8 -33.01 -10.70 8.14
C LYS A 8 -34.34 -10.02 8.45
N GLN A 9 -35.43 -10.75 8.24
CA GLN A 9 -36.69 -10.51 8.92
C GLN A 9 -36.53 -10.98 10.36
N ASP A 10 -36.36 -10.05 11.30
CA ASP A 10 -36.63 -10.37 12.69
C ASP A 10 -38.15 -10.41 12.87
N GLN A 11 -38.65 -11.65 12.86
CA GLN A 11 -39.94 -12.02 13.41
C GLN A 11 -39.94 -11.67 14.89
N GLN A 12 -40.42 -10.48 15.23
CA GLN A 12 -40.81 -10.22 16.61
C GLN A 12 -42.21 -10.77 16.80
N SER A 13 -42.22 -11.96 17.39
CA SER A 13 -43.35 -12.74 17.86
C SER A 13 -44.49 -11.84 18.35
N GLN A 14 -45.67 -12.05 17.79
CA GLN A 14 -46.92 -11.69 18.43
C GLN A 14 -47.03 -12.49 19.74
N GLU A 15 -46.37 -11.99 20.78
CA GLU A 15 -46.69 -12.37 22.14
C GLU A 15 -47.99 -11.65 22.48
N LYS A 16 -49.08 -12.28 22.04
CA LYS A 16 -50.45 -11.95 22.41
C LYS A 16 -50.57 -12.31 23.89
N SER A 17 -50.00 -11.46 24.75
CA SER A 17 -50.24 -11.44 26.19
C SER A 17 -51.68 -11.03 26.38
N LYS A 18 -52.54 -12.03 26.21
CA LYS A 18 -53.93 -12.05 26.60
C LYS A 18 -53.89 -12.03 28.12
N VAL A 19 -53.70 -10.84 28.69
CA VAL A 19 -53.97 -10.60 30.10
C VAL A 19 -55.48 -10.71 30.22
N PHE A 20 -55.90 -11.95 30.47
CA PHE A 20 -57.23 -12.30 30.89
C PHE A 20 -57.34 -11.87 32.35
N THR A 21 -57.49 -10.57 32.59
CA THR A 21 -58.12 -10.11 33.83
C THR A 21 -59.61 -10.39 33.68
N GLY A 22 -59.94 -11.66 33.85
CA GLY A 22 -61.31 -12.12 34.01
C GLY A 22 -61.85 -11.51 35.30
N ILE A 23 -62.47 -10.34 35.17
CA ILE A 23 -63.50 -9.92 36.10
C ILE A 23 -64.80 -10.30 35.41
N CYS A 24 -65.28 -11.52 35.72
CA CYS A 24 -66.60 -11.95 35.30
C CYS A 24 -67.63 -10.98 35.89
N PRO A 25 -68.62 -10.51 35.11
CA PRO A 25 -69.81 -9.90 35.70
C PRO A 25 -70.50 -10.96 36.57
N PRO A 26 -71.15 -10.60 37.69
CA PRO A 26 -71.83 -11.57 38.52
C PRO A 26 -73.03 -12.13 37.75
N THR A 27 -72.86 -13.32 37.16
CA THR A 27 -73.94 -14.10 36.54
C THR A 27 -75.03 -14.35 37.59
N THR A 28 -76.17 -13.67 37.44
CA THR A 28 -77.39 -14.03 38.15
C THR A 28 -78.07 -15.16 37.40
N GLU A 29 -77.68 -16.39 37.71
CA GLU A 29 -78.56 -17.53 37.48
C GLU A 29 -79.42 -17.77 38.73
N SER A 30 -80.73 -17.83 38.47
CA SER A 30 -81.80 -18.39 39.31
C SER A 30 -82.34 -17.60 40.50
N PHE A 31 -83.68 -17.59 40.52
CA PHE A 31 -84.66 -17.07 41.49
C PHE A 31 -85.07 -15.60 41.36
N GLY A 32 -86.34 -15.42 40.98
CA GLY A 32 -87.03 -14.15 40.74
C GLY A 32 -87.15 -13.26 41.98
N GLN A 33 -86.05 -12.61 42.35
CA GLN A 33 -86.03 -11.42 43.17
C GLN A 33 -85.50 -10.28 42.31
N LYS A 34 -86.23 -9.14 42.31
CA LYS A 34 -85.78 -7.92 41.64
C LYS A 34 -84.35 -7.60 42.10
N PRO A 35 -83.44 -7.23 41.18
CA PRO A 35 -82.12 -6.75 41.58
C PRO A 35 -82.31 -5.67 42.65
N SER A 36 -81.59 -5.77 43.77
CA SER A 36 -81.50 -4.62 44.68
C SER A 36 -80.97 -3.44 43.87
N GLU A 37 -81.61 -2.28 44.00
CA GLU A 37 -81.34 -1.03 43.26
C GLU A 37 -79.83 -0.72 43.18
N ALA A 38 -79.09 -1.02 44.25
CA ALA A 38 -77.64 -0.86 44.33
C ALA A 38 -76.82 -1.70 43.33
N LYS A 39 -77.27 -2.89 42.93
CA LYS A 39 -76.52 -3.77 41.99
C LYS A 39 -76.66 -3.31 40.54
N GLU A 40 -77.83 -2.78 40.18
CA GLU A 40 -78.08 -2.24 38.84
C GLU A 40 -77.34 -0.91 38.63
N GLU A 41 -77.27 -0.06 39.66
CA GLU A 41 -76.46 1.16 39.65
C GLU A 41 -74.96 0.90 39.45
N LEU A 42 -74.41 -0.12 40.11
CA LEU A 42 -73.01 -0.52 39.93
C LEU A 42 -72.71 -0.97 38.50
N TYR A 43 -73.61 -1.74 37.89
CA TYR A 43 -73.44 -2.20 36.51
C TYR A 43 -73.53 -1.04 35.51
N LYS A 44 -74.48 -0.11 35.70
CA LYS A 44 -74.57 1.13 34.90
C LYS A 44 -73.30 1.98 35.00
N ARG A 45 -72.73 2.11 36.20
CA ARG A 45 -71.46 2.83 36.40
C ARG A 45 -70.30 2.15 35.67
N TYR A 46 -70.22 0.83 35.74
CA TYR A 46 -69.18 0.06 35.04
C TYR A 46 -69.24 0.23 33.52
N GLU A 47 -70.44 0.18 32.92
CA GLU A 47 -70.61 0.41 31.48
C GLU A 47 -70.23 1.84 31.07
N GLN A 48 -70.59 2.84 31.90
CA GLN A 48 -70.18 4.23 31.70
C GLN A 48 -68.66 4.39 31.77
N GLU A 49 -68.01 3.77 32.75
CA GLU A 49 -66.55 3.76 32.88
C GLU A 49 -65.88 3.09 31.66
N GLN A 50 -66.42 1.97 31.18
CA GLN A 50 -65.92 1.34 29.95
C GLN A 50 -66.07 2.24 28.73
N ALA A 51 -67.20 2.92 28.57
CA ALA A 51 -67.44 3.83 27.46
C ALA A 51 -66.44 4.99 27.49
N MET A 52 -66.20 5.59 28.66
CA MET A 52 -65.20 6.66 28.84
C MET A 52 -63.77 6.17 28.51
N VAL A 53 -63.39 4.97 28.97
CA VAL A 53 -62.08 4.39 28.67
C VAL A 53 -61.91 4.12 27.17
N GLN A 54 -62.94 3.59 26.50
CA GLN A 54 -62.91 3.35 25.06
C GLN A 54 -62.78 4.67 24.26
N GLU A 55 -63.52 5.70 24.65
CA GLU A 55 -63.42 7.03 24.05
C GLU A 55 -62.02 7.63 24.22
N GLU A 56 -61.44 7.53 25.41
CA GLU A 56 -60.08 8.02 25.69
C GLU A 56 -59.00 7.28 24.90
N LEU A 57 -59.11 5.95 24.77
CA LEU A 57 -58.21 5.16 23.93
C LEU A 57 -58.28 5.57 22.45
N LEU A 58 -59.49 5.78 21.92
CA LEU A 58 -59.67 6.27 20.55
C LEU A 58 -59.08 7.67 20.36
N ARG A 59 -59.27 8.55 21.35
CA ARG A 59 -58.69 9.90 21.35
C ARG A 59 -57.16 9.86 21.35
N LEU A 60 -56.55 8.98 22.16
CA LEU A 60 -55.10 8.79 22.20
C LEU A 60 -54.57 8.21 20.88
N ALA A 61 -55.19 7.15 20.36
CA ALA A 61 -54.79 6.54 19.09
C ALA A 61 -54.85 7.52 17.92
N LYS A 62 -55.86 8.41 17.91
CA LYS A 62 -55.96 9.50 16.92
C LYS A 62 -54.78 10.46 17.03
N ARG A 63 -54.47 10.94 18.25
CA ARG A 63 -53.34 11.85 18.50
C ARG A 63 -52.00 11.22 18.12
N GLU A 64 -51.78 9.96 18.47
CA GLU A 64 -50.56 9.23 18.11
C GLU A 64 -50.41 9.11 16.60
N LYS A 65 -51.50 8.78 15.89
CA LYS A 65 -51.50 8.71 14.42
C LYS A 65 -51.22 10.07 13.78
N GLU A 66 -51.84 11.14 14.29
CA GLU A 66 -51.61 12.51 13.81
C GLU A 66 -50.16 12.93 14.04
N ALA A 67 -49.62 12.72 15.23
CA ALA A 67 -48.22 12.99 15.55
C ALA A 67 -47.25 12.18 14.68
N ALA A 68 -47.55 10.89 14.44
CA ALA A 68 -46.75 10.04 13.55
C ALA A 68 -46.79 10.51 12.09
N CYS A 69 -47.97 10.94 11.61
CA CYS A 69 -48.10 11.53 10.27
C CYS A 69 -47.32 12.84 10.14
N GLU A 70 -47.45 13.75 11.11
CA GLU A 70 -46.72 15.02 11.13
C GLU A 70 -45.20 14.81 11.16
N SER A 71 -44.73 13.89 12.02
CA SER A 71 -43.31 13.53 12.11
C SER A 71 -42.79 12.96 10.78
N ARG A 72 -43.54 12.07 10.15
CA ARG A 72 -43.19 11.51 8.83
C ARG A 72 -43.13 12.60 7.76
N ASP A 73 -44.13 13.48 7.73
CA ASP A 73 -44.21 14.51 6.70
C ASP A 73 -43.09 15.54 6.88
N ALA A 74 -42.71 15.87 8.12
CA ALA A 74 -41.54 16.70 8.43
C ALA A 74 -40.22 16.03 7.96
N ALA A 75 -40.04 14.73 8.21
CA ALA A 75 -38.87 13.99 7.74
C ALA A 75 -38.77 13.98 6.20
N LEU A 76 -39.89 13.76 5.50
CA LEU A 76 -39.96 13.79 4.04
C LEU A 76 -39.66 15.19 3.49
N GLN A 77 -40.14 16.24 4.15
CA GLN A 77 -39.82 17.62 3.76
C GLN A 77 -38.32 17.89 3.91
N GLN A 78 -37.72 17.48 5.02
CA GLN A 78 -36.29 17.64 5.27
C GLN A 78 -35.46 16.89 4.21
N GLU A 79 -35.79 15.64 3.90
CA GLU A 79 -35.10 14.85 2.88
C GLU A 79 -35.19 15.51 1.49
N ARG A 80 -36.36 16.06 1.13
CA ARG A 80 -36.53 16.81 -0.13
C ARG A 80 -35.68 18.07 -0.19
N ILE A 81 -35.50 18.77 0.92
CA ILE A 81 -34.64 19.96 1.01
C ILE A 81 -33.18 19.55 0.82
N SER A 82 -32.71 18.53 1.56
CA SER A 82 -31.35 18.00 1.44
C SER A 82 -31.06 17.49 0.02
N ALA A 83 -31.96 16.71 -0.57
CA ALA A 83 -31.77 16.19 -1.93
C ALA A 83 -31.71 17.31 -2.99
N ARG A 84 -32.42 18.42 -2.80
CA ARG A 84 -32.34 19.59 -3.69
C ARG A 84 -31.01 20.33 -3.52
N ASP A 85 -30.57 20.53 -2.28
CA ASP A 85 -29.28 21.16 -1.98
C ASP A 85 -28.12 20.33 -2.57
N ASP A 86 -28.13 19.02 -2.37
CA ASP A 86 -27.15 18.10 -2.95
C ASP A 86 -27.17 18.16 -4.47
N LYS A 87 -28.35 18.16 -5.10
CA LYS A 87 -28.49 18.26 -6.56
C LYS A 87 -27.92 19.58 -7.10
N GLN A 88 -28.03 20.68 -6.34
CA GLN A 88 -27.46 21.97 -6.74
C GLN A 88 -25.94 22.01 -6.56
N LYS A 89 -25.41 21.40 -5.49
CA LYS A 89 -23.97 21.38 -5.19
C LYS A 89 -23.18 20.38 -6.04
N THR A 90 -23.73 19.20 -6.30
CA THR A 90 -23.08 18.11 -7.06
C THR A 90 -22.38 18.57 -8.35
N PRO A 91 -23.00 19.32 -9.27
CA PRO A 91 -22.33 19.74 -10.51
C PRO A 91 -21.16 20.71 -10.27
N HIS A 92 -21.21 21.55 -9.23
CA HIS A 92 -20.10 22.42 -8.88
C HIS A 92 -18.90 21.60 -8.39
N LEU A 93 -19.12 20.67 -7.46
CA LEU A 93 -18.06 19.79 -6.97
C LEU A 93 -17.48 18.93 -8.09
N ALA A 94 -18.31 18.42 -9.00
CA ALA A 94 -17.84 17.63 -10.14
C ALA A 94 -16.89 18.42 -11.06
N LYS A 95 -17.20 19.70 -11.34
CA LYS A 95 -16.33 20.58 -12.12
C LYS A 95 -15.02 20.90 -11.39
N GLU A 96 -15.11 21.16 -10.08
CA GLU A 96 -13.92 21.42 -9.27
C GLU A 96 -12.98 20.21 -9.26
N LEU A 97 -13.51 19.00 -9.06
CA LEU A 97 -12.73 17.77 -9.12
C LEU A 97 -12.08 17.56 -10.49
N GLN A 98 -12.84 17.77 -11.58
CA GLN A 98 -12.28 17.67 -12.93
C GLN A 98 -11.11 18.63 -13.14
N TRP A 99 -11.26 19.90 -12.72
CA TRP A 99 -10.17 20.89 -12.82
C TRP A 99 -8.94 20.48 -11.99
N LYS A 100 -9.15 19.95 -10.78
CA LYS A 100 -8.06 19.44 -9.94
C LYS A 100 -7.35 18.26 -10.61
N ASP A 101 -8.08 17.35 -11.23
CA ASP A 101 -7.52 16.20 -11.95
C ASP A 101 -6.70 16.63 -13.17
N GLU A 102 -7.19 17.61 -13.93
CA GLU A 102 -6.47 18.17 -15.08
C GLU A 102 -5.16 18.87 -14.66
N GLU A 103 -5.21 19.67 -13.59
CA GLU A 103 -4.03 20.32 -13.02
C GLU A 103 -3.02 19.30 -12.45
N LEU A 104 -3.50 18.25 -11.77
CA LEU A 104 -2.65 17.16 -11.29
C LEU A 104 -1.97 16.44 -12.46
N LYS A 105 -2.71 16.10 -13.51
CA LYS A 105 -2.15 15.49 -14.74
C LYS A 105 -1.08 16.38 -15.37
N ARG A 106 -1.34 17.69 -15.47
CA ARG A 106 -0.37 18.65 -16.02
C ARG A 106 0.93 18.69 -15.21
N ARG A 107 0.83 18.66 -13.88
CA ARG A 107 2.01 18.60 -13.00
C ARG A 107 2.73 17.27 -13.11
N GLU A 108 1.98 16.17 -13.15
CA GLU A 108 2.53 14.83 -13.33
C GLU A 108 3.34 14.71 -14.62
N THR A 109 2.79 15.17 -15.75
CA THR A 109 3.51 15.17 -17.03
C THR A 109 4.77 16.03 -16.97
N PHE A 110 4.67 17.23 -16.39
CA PHE A 110 5.83 18.12 -16.23
C PHE A 110 6.96 17.46 -15.43
N TYR A 111 6.65 16.90 -14.26
CA TYR A 111 7.68 16.27 -13.42
C TYR A 111 8.23 14.98 -14.04
N LYS A 112 7.41 14.19 -14.72
CA LYS A 112 7.86 13.02 -15.49
C LYS A 112 8.85 13.42 -16.59
N GLU A 113 8.57 14.50 -17.32
CA GLU A 113 9.49 15.01 -18.35
C GLU A 113 10.81 15.52 -17.75
N GLN A 114 10.76 16.24 -16.62
CA GLN A 114 11.98 16.69 -15.95
C GLN A 114 12.84 15.53 -15.46
N LEU A 115 12.22 14.51 -14.87
CA LEU A 115 12.91 13.30 -14.43
C LEU A 115 13.54 12.56 -15.61
N ALA A 116 12.79 12.32 -16.69
CA ALA A 116 13.31 11.67 -17.89
C ALA A 116 14.49 12.44 -18.50
N LYS A 117 14.43 13.78 -18.50
CA LYS A 117 15.54 14.63 -18.95
C LYS A 117 16.77 14.50 -18.04
N MET A 118 16.57 14.45 -16.73
CA MET A 118 17.65 14.28 -15.76
C MET A 118 18.30 12.90 -15.90
N GLU A 119 17.49 11.83 -15.98
CA GLU A 119 17.94 10.45 -16.19
C GLU A 119 18.73 10.30 -17.49
N LYS A 120 18.23 10.89 -18.59
CA LYS A 120 18.95 10.90 -19.87
C LYS A 120 20.32 11.56 -19.75
N LYS A 121 20.38 12.78 -19.20
CA LYS A 121 21.65 13.48 -18.99
C LYS A 121 22.61 12.69 -18.10
N ASN A 122 22.10 12.08 -17.03
CA ASN A 122 22.90 11.28 -16.13
C ASN A 122 23.50 10.06 -16.85
N SER A 123 22.69 9.36 -17.65
CA SER A 123 23.15 8.22 -18.45
C SER A 123 24.20 8.61 -19.49
N GLU A 124 24.04 9.77 -20.14
CA GLU A 124 25.01 10.30 -21.11
C GLU A 124 26.34 10.66 -20.45
N ILE A 125 26.30 11.28 -19.27
CA ILE A 125 27.49 11.60 -18.48
C ILE A 125 28.21 10.31 -18.05
N TYR A 126 27.49 9.33 -17.48
CA TYR A 126 28.11 8.07 -17.09
C TYR A 126 28.78 7.35 -18.26
N LYS A 127 28.12 7.32 -19.42
CA LYS A 127 28.70 6.72 -20.62
C LYS A 127 29.97 7.46 -21.05
N LEU A 128 29.91 8.79 -21.16
CA LEU A 128 31.07 9.60 -21.52
C LEU A 128 32.24 9.41 -20.54
N THR A 129 31.96 9.41 -19.23
CA THR A 129 32.98 9.19 -18.21
C THR A 129 33.59 7.80 -18.31
N LEU A 130 32.78 6.77 -18.60
CA LEU A 130 33.27 5.41 -18.80
C LEU A 130 34.18 5.34 -20.05
N ASP A 131 33.76 5.97 -21.15
CA ASP A 131 34.54 6.00 -22.39
C ASP A 131 35.88 6.71 -22.17
N GLN A 132 35.88 7.89 -21.51
CA GLN A 132 37.10 8.63 -21.16
C GLN A 132 38.02 7.85 -20.20
N TYR A 133 37.45 7.13 -19.24
CA TYR A 133 38.23 6.28 -18.34
C TYR A 133 38.92 5.15 -19.12
N ASN A 134 38.18 4.45 -19.99
CA ASN A 134 38.74 3.36 -20.79
C ASN A 134 39.80 3.84 -21.78
N GLU A 135 39.60 5.01 -22.37
CA GLU A 135 40.60 5.66 -23.21
C GLU A 135 41.87 6.00 -22.41
N ALA A 136 41.72 6.58 -21.22
CA ALA A 136 42.84 6.86 -20.33
C ALA A 136 43.58 5.59 -19.89
N VAL A 137 42.87 4.49 -19.62
CA VAL A 137 43.46 3.18 -19.31
C VAL A 137 44.26 2.66 -20.50
N THR A 138 43.66 2.64 -21.70
CA THR A 138 44.34 2.16 -22.92
C THR A 138 45.60 2.97 -23.21
N ASN A 139 45.50 4.30 -23.12
CA ASN A 139 46.64 5.18 -23.34
C ASN A 139 47.73 4.98 -22.27
N ALA A 140 47.35 4.76 -21.01
CA ALA A 140 48.31 4.43 -19.96
C ALA A 140 48.98 3.07 -20.21
N GLU A 141 48.24 2.06 -20.65
CA GLU A 141 48.78 0.75 -21.01
C GLU A 141 49.76 0.83 -22.20
N ASP A 142 49.49 1.69 -23.18
CA ASP A 142 50.36 1.92 -24.34
C ASP A 142 51.64 2.69 -23.96
N GLN A 143 51.54 3.70 -23.08
CA GLN A 143 52.70 4.50 -22.64
C GLN A 143 53.56 3.77 -21.61
N ILE A 144 52.95 2.95 -20.75
CA ILE A 144 53.69 2.16 -19.75
C ILE A 144 54.35 1.00 -20.48
N ARG A 145 55.64 1.18 -20.78
CA ARG A 145 56.48 0.13 -21.36
C ARG A 145 56.34 -1.15 -20.51
N LYS A 146 55.76 -2.21 -21.06
CA LYS A 146 55.64 -3.51 -20.39
C LYS A 146 57.04 -3.90 -19.92
N ARG A 147 57.20 -4.10 -18.60
CA ARG A 147 58.50 -4.55 -18.04
C ARG A 147 58.88 -5.84 -18.76
N ASN A 148 60.07 -5.86 -19.33
CA ASN A 148 60.59 -7.08 -19.94
C ASN A 148 60.75 -8.12 -18.83
N THR A 149 59.95 -9.18 -18.89
CA THR A 149 59.97 -10.30 -17.95
C THR A 149 60.95 -11.40 -18.37
N GLN A 150 61.58 -11.28 -19.55
CA GLN A 150 62.63 -12.23 -19.93
C GLN A 150 63.87 -12.04 -19.06
N PRO A 151 64.41 -13.13 -18.48
CA PRO A 151 65.68 -13.08 -17.78
C PRO A 151 66.81 -12.72 -18.74
N ILE A 152 67.61 -11.74 -18.34
CA ILE A 152 68.79 -11.31 -19.09
C ILE A 152 69.86 -12.40 -18.98
N CYS A 153 70.55 -12.72 -20.08
CA CYS A 153 71.60 -13.73 -20.12
C CYS A 153 71.12 -15.15 -19.78
N ALA A 154 69.85 -15.47 -20.02
CA ALA A 154 69.21 -16.74 -19.67
C ALA A 154 70.01 -17.98 -20.11
N ASN A 155 70.48 -18.00 -21.36
CA ASN A 155 71.23 -19.14 -21.91
C ASN A 155 72.57 -19.36 -21.19
N LEU A 156 73.25 -18.28 -20.79
CA LEU A 156 74.50 -18.37 -20.03
C LEU A 156 74.24 -18.82 -18.58
N GLN A 157 73.12 -18.38 -18.01
CA GLN A 157 72.67 -18.84 -16.70
C GLN A 157 72.40 -20.34 -16.72
N GLU A 158 71.70 -20.85 -17.74
CA GLU A 158 71.43 -22.29 -17.92
C GLU A 158 72.74 -23.08 -18.08
N ALA A 159 73.64 -22.65 -18.96
CA ALA A 159 74.93 -23.31 -19.19
C ALA A 159 75.84 -23.33 -17.95
N ILE A 160 75.79 -22.29 -17.10
CA ILE A 160 76.51 -22.27 -15.82
C ILE A 160 75.93 -23.32 -14.87
N MET A 161 74.60 -23.40 -14.79
CA MET A 161 73.93 -24.37 -13.92
C MET A 161 74.22 -25.80 -14.35
N GLU A 162 74.21 -26.08 -15.66
CA GLU A 162 74.63 -27.35 -16.23
C GLU A 162 76.09 -27.68 -15.88
N CYS A 163 77.02 -26.74 -16.12
CA CYS A 163 78.44 -26.94 -15.84
C CYS A 163 78.71 -27.25 -14.35
N TYR A 164 78.07 -26.55 -13.42
CA TYR A 164 78.22 -26.83 -11.99
C TYR A 164 77.64 -28.18 -11.59
N ASN A 165 76.56 -28.61 -12.22
CA ASN A 165 75.98 -29.91 -11.96
C ASN A 165 76.91 -31.05 -12.44
N GLU A 166 77.63 -30.83 -13.54
CA GLU A 166 78.62 -31.78 -14.07
C GLU A 166 79.95 -31.73 -13.30
N ASN A 167 80.35 -30.57 -12.76
CA ASN A 167 81.66 -30.32 -12.15
C ASN A 167 81.59 -30.04 -10.64
N LYS A 168 80.81 -30.81 -9.87
CA LYS A 168 80.51 -30.53 -8.44
C LYS A 168 81.73 -30.37 -7.53
N GLN A 169 82.83 -31.08 -7.80
CA GLN A 169 84.08 -31.01 -7.02
C GLN A 169 85.16 -30.13 -7.67
N GLN A 170 84.92 -29.65 -8.90
CA GLN A 170 85.89 -28.90 -9.71
C GLN A 170 85.22 -27.65 -10.34
N VAL A 171 84.46 -26.91 -9.53
CA VAL A 171 83.63 -25.78 -9.98
C VAL A 171 84.42 -24.66 -10.69
N LEU A 172 85.73 -24.57 -10.48
CA LEU A 172 86.60 -23.61 -11.16
C LEU A 172 86.70 -23.86 -12.68
N ASN A 173 86.40 -25.07 -13.15
CA ASN A 173 86.31 -25.38 -14.59
C ASN A 173 85.20 -24.57 -15.29
N CYS A 174 84.17 -24.14 -14.54
CA CYS A 174 83.08 -23.30 -15.05
C CYS A 174 83.41 -21.80 -15.03
N SER A 175 84.63 -21.41 -14.65
CA SER A 175 84.98 -20.00 -14.44
C SER A 175 84.88 -19.13 -15.70
N GLU A 176 85.18 -19.67 -16.89
CA GLU A 176 85.02 -18.95 -18.15
C GLU A 176 83.54 -18.65 -18.47
N LEU A 177 82.65 -19.63 -18.30
CA LEU A 177 81.20 -19.46 -18.42
C LEU A 177 80.67 -18.36 -17.49
N VAL A 178 81.15 -18.34 -16.24
CA VAL A 178 80.77 -17.30 -15.26
C VAL A 178 81.29 -15.91 -15.67
N LYS A 179 82.51 -15.82 -16.21
CA LYS A 179 83.06 -14.54 -16.72
C LYS A 179 82.25 -14.02 -17.90
N GLU A 180 81.79 -14.90 -18.79
CA GLU A 180 80.91 -14.55 -19.90
C GLU A 180 79.54 -14.06 -19.42
N TYR A 181 78.92 -14.76 -18.48
CA TYR A 181 77.67 -14.32 -17.86
C TYR A 181 77.82 -12.94 -17.19
N GLN A 182 78.88 -12.73 -16.41
CA GLN A 182 79.15 -11.43 -15.80
C GLN A 182 79.36 -10.32 -16.84
N ARG A 183 80.01 -10.62 -17.98
CA ARG A 183 80.15 -9.67 -19.09
C ARG A 183 78.79 -9.35 -19.68
N CYS A 184 77.97 -10.35 -19.95
CA CYS A 184 76.61 -10.17 -20.45
C CYS A 184 75.75 -9.31 -19.50
N VAL A 185 75.77 -9.58 -18.19
CA VAL A 185 75.02 -8.78 -17.20
C VAL A 185 75.49 -7.33 -17.16
N ARG A 186 76.81 -7.08 -17.18
CA ARG A 186 77.35 -5.71 -17.20
C ARG A 186 76.96 -4.95 -18.47
N LEU A 187 76.98 -5.60 -19.62
CA LEU A 187 76.56 -4.99 -20.89
C LEU A 187 75.07 -4.65 -20.86
N ALA A 188 74.23 -5.58 -20.40
CA ALA A 188 72.80 -5.35 -20.30
C ALA A 188 72.43 -4.28 -19.26
N GLN A 189 73.15 -4.21 -18.12
CA GLN A 189 73.00 -3.12 -17.15
C GLN A 189 73.33 -1.77 -17.78
N LYS A 190 74.40 -1.68 -18.58
CA LYS A 190 74.79 -0.46 -19.29
C LYS A 190 73.73 -0.05 -20.33
N GLU A 191 73.19 -0.99 -21.10
CA GLU A 191 72.13 -0.73 -22.07
C GLU A 191 70.83 -0.26 -21.39
N LEU A 192 70.42 -0.90 -20.29
CA LEU A 192 69.20 -0.54 -19.56
C LEU A 192 69.28 0.83 -18.88
N LEU A 193 70.46 1.22 -18.38
CA LEU A 193 70.67 2.54 -17.77
C LEU A 193 70.63 3.69 -18.77
N VAL A 194 70.86 3.44 -20.07
CA VAL A 194 70.86 4.46 -21.14
C VAL A 194 69.44 4.70 -21.69
N HIS A 195 68.45 3.87 -21.33
CA HIS A 195 67.06 4.00 -21.79
C HIS A 195 66.13 4.80 -20.84
N PHE A 196 66.67 5.44 -19.79
CA PHE A 196 65.92 6.24 -18.82
C PHE A 196 66.19 7.77 -18.88
N ASP A 197 67.03 8.24 -19.82
CA ASP A 197 67.21 9.66 -20.16
C ASP A 197 66.43 10.03 -21.43
#